data_AF-A0A327YP15-F1
#
_entry.id   AF-A0A327YP15-F1
#
_cell.length_a   1.000
_cell.length_b   1.000
_cell.length_c   1.000
_cell.angle_alpha   90.00
_cell.angle_beta   90.00
_cell.angle_gamma   90.00
#
_symmetry.space_group_name_H-M   'P 1'
#
loop_
_entity.id
_entity.type
_entity.pdbx_description
1 polymer ?
#
loop_
_entity_poly.entity_id
_entity_poly.type
_entity_poly.pdbx_seq_one_letter_code
_entity_poly.pdbx_strand_id
1 'polypeptide(L)'
;MIRGASGRGKSGLALEMMARGAVLVADDRVIVERRGAHLWLSCPAPLRGMIEARGIGLLRTTPGHPVRLCAVLDLDNVETARMPQRREIVLHGQRIPLLHHAGTPTFPAALVQYLRSGRRNSPLITDQQARTQRVVLVTGPSGAGRSTAINALEDFGYEAIDNIPLRLIPRLLEGGALARPVALGVDIRNRDFSVQRLIDLYRDFGQDPRLDAQLLYLDCTPEVLARRYSETRRRHPLAPDESYTSGIAREIALLEVARGVADILVDTSELSPHDLRTRMENLFADATGQQLAVSVQSFSYKRGLPQGLDWVFDCRFLDNPHWDPDLRGLTGLDAAVQAHVRRDARFAPFVDQLCALALFVLPACKEEGKAHLAFGLGCTGGQHRSVTVAETLARSLAEQDWQVSCRHRELERRGLAAVASQPGDVGGRQG
;
A
#
# COMPACT_ATOMS: atom_id res chain seq x y z
N MET A 1 -19.49 19.23 15.43
CA MET A 1 -20.50 20.29 15.60
C MET A 1 -20.81 20.44 17.08
N ILE A 2 -20.74 21.66 17.62
CA ILE A 2 -21.07 21.95 19.03
C ILE A 2 -22.55 22.36 19.08
N ARG A 3 -23.34 21.74 19.97
CA ARG A 3 -24.75 22.04 20.22
C ARG A 3 -24.98 22.29 21.71
N GLY A 4 -26.09 22.95 22.02
CA GLY A 4 -26.55 23.18 23.38
C GLY A 4 -27.40 24.45 23.46
N ALA A 5 -28.19 24.59 24.53
CA ALA A 5 -29.01 25.77 24.79
C ALA A 5 -28.19 27.08 24.81
N SER A 6 -28.89 28.22 24.68
CA SER A 6 -28.23 29.53 24.83
C SER A 6 -27.58 29.64 26.21
N GLY A 7 -26.39 30.25 26.27
CA GLY A 7 -25.65 30.42 27.53
C GLY A 7 -24.78 29.23 27.98
N ARG A 8 -24.79 28.08 27.28
CA ARG A 8 -23.98 26.89 27.63
C ARG A 8 -22.48 26.97 27.32
N GLY A 9 -21.98 28.14 26.91
CA GLY A 9 -20.54 28.33 26.65
C GLY A 9 -20.02 27.85 25.28
N LYS A 10 -20.89 27.67 24.28
CA LYS A 10 -20.51 27.23 22.91
C LYS A 10 -19.35 28.05 22.33
N SER A 11 -19.50 29.38 22.29
CA SER A 11 -18.50 30.28 21.71
C SER A 11 -17.21 30.31 22.53
N GLY A 12 -17.30 30.24 23.86
CA GLY A 12 -16.14 30.14 24.74
C GLY A 12 -15.32 28.88 24.46
N LEU A 13 -16.00 27.73 24.36
CA LEU A 13 -15.36 26.46 24.01
C LEU A 13 -14.74 26.51 22.60
N ALA A 14 -15.43 27.11 21.63
CA ALA A 14 -14.90 27.26 20.27
C ALA A 14 -13.62 28.11 20.25
N LEU A 15 -13.58 29.23 20.98
CA LEU A 15 -12.38 30.07 21.12
C LEU A 15 -11.23 29.32 21.79
N GLU A 16 -11.51 28.53 22.83
CA GLU A 16 -10.50 27.70 23.48
C GLU A 16 -9.94 26.60 22.57
N MET A 17 -10.78 25.99 21.73
CA MET A 17 -10.33 25.03 20.72
C MET A 17 -9.50 25.72 19.62
N MET A 18 -9.91 26.92 19.19
CA MET A 18 -9.17 27.72 18.20
C MET A 18 -7.78 28.10 18.71
N ALA A 19 -7.67 28.52 19.98
CA ALA A 19 -6.38 28.80 20.63
C ALA A 19 -5.45 27.56 20.67
N ARG A 20 -6.00 26.35 20.52
CA ARG A 20 -5.27 25.07 20.49
C ARG A 20 -5.11 24.51 19.06
N GLY A 21 -5.38 25.33 18.05
CA GLY A 21 -5.15 25.01 16.63
C GLY A 21 -6.36 24.42 15.89
N ALA A 22 -7.57 24.49 16.44
CA ALA A 22 -8.78 24.22 15.66
C ALA A 22 -9.10 25.39 14.70
N VAL A 23 -9.69 25.08 13.55
CA VAL A 23 -10.15 26.10 12.58
C VAL A 23 -11.66 26.24 12.69
N LEU A 24 -12.16 27.48 12.76
CA LEU A 24 -13.59 27.74 12.78
C LEU A 24 -14.18 27.57 11.38
N VAL A 25 -15.19 26.71 11.25
CA VAL A 25 -15.99 26.58 10.03
C VAL A 25 -17.10 27.62 10.02
N ALA A 26 -17.94 27.62 11.05
CA ALA A 26 -19.10 28.49 11.19
C ALA A 26 -19.45 28.72 12.67
N ASP A 27 -20.05 29.86 12.97
CA ASP A 27 -20.65 30.20 14.27
C ASP A 27 -22.12 30.61 14.07
N ASP A 28 -22.96 30.38 15.08
CA ASP A 28 -24.43 30.56 15.09
C ASP A 28 -25.21 29.68 14.08
N ARG A 29 -25.03 29.89 12.77
CA ARG A 29 -25.70 29.10 11.71
C ARG A 29 -24.71 28.26 10.93
N VAL A 30 -25.02 26.97 10.82
CA VAL A 30 -24.23 25.98 10.07
C VAL A 30 -25.11 25.38 8.97
N ILE A 31 -24.61 25.37 7.74
CA ILE A 31 -25.24 24.62 6.64
C ILE A 31 -24.82 23.17 6.78
N VAL A 32 -25.79 22.26 6.82
CA VAL A 32 -25.57 20.81 6.83
C VAL A 32 -26.07 20.22 5.53
N GLU A 33 -25.16 19.65 4.74
CA GLU A 33 -25.47 19.05 3.44
C GLU A 33 -25.13 17.56 3.45
N ARG A 34 -26.03 16.71 2.95
CA ARG A 34 -25.74 15.29 2.78
C ARG A 34 -25.11 15.06 1.41
N ARG A 35 -23.89 14.54 1.39
CA ARG A 35 -23.18 14.11 0.18
C ARG A 35 -22.87 12.62 0.30
N GLY A 36 -23.63 11.79 -0.41
CA GLY A 36 -23.55 10.33 -0.29
C GLY A 36 -23.88 9.83 1.11
N ALA A 37 -22.93 9.12 1.72
CA ALA A 37 -23.02 8.57 3.08
C ALA A 37 -22.55 9.55 4.18
N HIS A 38 -22.22 10.80 3.83
CA HIS A 38 -21.60 11.75 4.77
C HIS A 38 -22.37 13.06 4.88
N LEU A 39 -22.25 13.70 6.04
CA LEU A 39 -22.75 15.05 6.28
C LEU A 39 -21.59 16.03 6.24
N TRP A 40 -21.74 17.08 5.46
CA TRP A 40 -20.79 18.16 5.31
C TRP A 40 -21.33 19.42 5.97
N LEU A 41 -20.46 20.11 6.69
CA LEU A 41 -20.72 21.37 7.38
C LEU A 41 -20.04 22.48 6.61
N SER A 42 -20.78 23.55 6.33
CA SER A 42 -20.24 24.77 5.75
C SER A 42 -20.87 26.01 6.39
N CYS A 43 -20.29 27.17 6.12
CA CYS A 43 -20.77 28.44 6.64
C CYS A 43 -21.59 29.20 5.59
N PRO A 44 -22.77 29.75 5.94
CA PRO A 44 -23.47 30.67 5.07
C PRO A 44 -22.63 31.92 4.82
N ALA A 45 -22.63 32.43 3.59
CA ALA A 45 -21.76 33.54 3.17
C ALA A 45 -21.78 34.78 4.10
N PRO A 46 -22.92 35.23 4.66
CA PRO A 46 -22.96 36.39 5.55
C PRO A 46 -22.22 36.22 6.89
N LEU A 47 -22.01 34.98 7.36
CA LEU A 47 -21.40 34.68 8.66
C LEU A 47 -19.96 34.16 8.53
N ARG A 48 -19.44 34.08 7.30
CA ARG A 48 -18.15 33.45 7.02
C ARG A 48 -17.00 34.22 7.65
N GLY A 49 -16.16 33.51 8.41
CA GLY A 49 -14.96 34.07 9.03
C GLY A 49 -15.25 34.99 10.22
N MET A 50 -16.37 34.78 10.92
CA MET A 50 -16.74 35.53 12.11
C MET A 50 -17.13 34.61 13.27
N ILE A 51 -16.87 35.04 14.50
CA ILE A 51 -17.32 34.39 15.74
C ILE A 51 -17.73 35.45 16.77
N GLU A 52 -18.82 35.21 17.50
CA GLU A 52 -19.23 36.06 18.61
C GLU A 52 -18.47 35.71 19.89
N ALA A 53 -17.71 36.67 20.43
CA ALA A 53 -17.07 36.56 21.73
C ALA A 53 -17.80 37.42 22.77
N ARG A 54 -18.46 36.78 23.73
CA ARG A 54 -19.21 37.48 24.78
C ARG A 54 -18.29 38.45 25.54
N GLY A 55 -18.72 39.71 25.65
CA GLY A 55 -17.96 40.78 26.31
C GLY A 55 -16.96 41.50 25.41
N ILE A 56 -16.73 41.02 24.19
CA ILE A 56 -15.84 41.67 23.20
C ILE A 56 -16.62 42.07 21.94
N GLY A 57 -17.50 41.21 21.43
CA GLY A 57 -18.27 41.43 20.20
C GLY A 57 -17.91 40.43 19.09
N LEU A 58 -18.15 40.80 17.83
CA LEU A 58 -17.85 39.96 16.66
C LEU A 58 -16.36 40.04 16.30
N LEU A 59 -15.69 38.87 16.29
CA LEU A 59 -14.27 38.74 15.95
C LEU A 59 -14.11 38.15 14.56
N ARG A 60 -13.12 38.65 13.80
CA ARG A 60 -12.72 38.06 12.51
C ARG A 60 -11.81 36.85 12.73
N THR A 61 -11.96 35.84 11.88
CA THR A 61 -11.13 34.63 11.87
C THR A 61 -10.90 34.14 10.45
N THR A 62 -9.85 33.34 10.24
CA THR A 62 -9.61 32.66 8.98
C THR A 62 -10.74 31.66 8.73
N PRO A 63 -11.53 31.82 7.66
CA PRO A 63 -12.68 30.96 7.42
C PRO A 63 -12.24 29.54 7.05
N GLY A 64 -12.76 28.54 7.76
CA GLY A 64 -12.59 27.14 7.38
C GLY A 64 -13.27 26.81 6.05
N HIS A 65 -12.76 25.77 5.39
CA HIS A 65 -13.41 25.15 4.24
C HIS A 65 -14.60 24.29 4.70
N PRO A 66 -15.50 23.87 3.80
CA PRO A 66 -16.48 22.84 4.12
C PRO A 66 -15.78 21.58 4.69
N VAL A 67 -16.27 21.05 5.80
CA VAL A 67 -15.69 19.87 6.46
C VAL A 67 -16.74 18.81 6.70
N ARG A 68 -16.33 17.55 6.78
CA ARG A 68 -17.22 16.46 7.16
C ARG A 68 -17.55 16.51 8.66
N LEU A 69 -18.80 16.23 9.02
CA LEU A 69 -19.24 16.10 10.40
C LEU A 69 -18.75 14.76 10.98
N CYS A 70 -17.78 14.80 11.88
CA CYS A 70 -17.20 13.62 12.53
C CYS A 70 -17.81 13.29 13.90
N ALA A 71 -18.32 14.30 14.61
CA ALA A 71 -18.95 14.14 15.92
C ALA A 71 -19.86 15.33 16.25
N VAL A 72 -20.86 15.08 17.09
CA VAL A 72 -21.70 16.09 17.74
C VAL A 72 -21.30 16.18 19.21
N LEU A 73 -20.99 17.37 19.68
CA LEU A 73 -20.80 17.66 21.10
C LEU A 73 -22.06 18.33 21.61
N ASP A 74 -22.70 17.73 22.61
CA ASP A 74 -23.82 18.29 23.33
C ASP A 74 -23.35 18.89 24.66
N LEU A 75 -23.55 20.21 24.81
CA LEU A 75 -23.23 20.95 26.02
C LEU A 75 -24.37 21.02 27.04
N ASP A 76 -25.56 20.53 26.70
CA ASP A 76 -26.68 20.46 27.67
C ASP A 76 -26.53 19.27 28.64
N ASN A 77 -25.79 18.24 28.22
CA ASN A 77 -25.52 17.05 29.01
C ASN A 77 -24.08 17.02 29.51
N VAL A 78 -23.92 16.67 30.80
CA VAL A 78 -22.60 16.55 31.45
C VAL A 78 -22.20 15.08 31.52
N GLU A 79 -20.98 14.77 31.10
CA GLU A 79 -20.37 13.45 31.24
C GLU A 79 -19.68 13.33 32.58
N THR A 80 -20.11 12.34 33.38
CA THR A 80 -19.57 12.07 34.71
C THR A 80 -18.76 10.79 34.76
N ALA A 81 -18.84 9.92 33.74
CA ALA A 81 -18.09 8.68 33.71
C ALA A 81 -16.61 8.93 33.40
N ARG A 82 -15.72 8.33 34.20
CA ARG A 82 -14.27 8.32 33.94
C ARG A 82 -13.92 7.76 32.55
N MET A 83 -14.69 6.76 32.10
CA MET A 83 -14.60 6.20 30.76
C MET A 83 -15.98 6.27 30.10
N PRO A 84 -16.25 7.32 29.29
CA PRO A 84 -17.56 7.55 28.70
C PRO A 84 -17.99 6.43 27.76
N GLN A 85 -19.23 5.94 27.91
CA GLN A 85 -19.82 5.01 26.95
C GLN A 85 -19.95 5.65 25.56
N ARG A 86 -19.95 4.83 24.51
CA ARG A 86 -20.22 5.30 23.15
C ARG A 86 -21.69 5.61 23.01
N ARG A 87 -21.96 6.77 22.43
CA ARG A 87 -23.30 7.23 22.10
C ARG A 87 -23.28 7.74 20.67
N GLU A 88 -24.41 7.60 20.01
CA GLU A 88 -24.62 8.08 18.65
C GLU A 88 -25.90 8.89 18.61
N ILE A 89 -25.94 9.87 17.73
CA ILE A 89 -27.13 10.62 17.37
C ILE A 89 -27.38 10.45 15.88
N VAL A 90 -28.65 10.34 15.49
CA VAL A 90 -29.04 10.31 14.08
C VAL A 90 -29.27 11.73 13.59
N LEU A 91 -28.51 12.16 12.59
CA LEU A 91 -28.70 13.43 11.87
C LEU A 91 -28.84 13.14 10.38
N HIS A 92 -29.88 13.67 9.73
CA HIS A 92 -30.15 13.45 8.30
C HIS A 92 -30.03 11.98 7.85
N GLY A 93 -30.44 11.05 8.72
CA GLY A 93 -30.38 9.60 8.48
C GLY A 93 -29.00 8.96 8.65
N GLN A 94 -27.99 9.69 9.13
CA GLN A 94 -26.64 9.22 9.42
C GLN A 94 -26.40 9.12 10.93
N ARG A 95 -25.77 8.02 11.38
CA ARG A 95 -25.34 7.85 12.78
C ARG A 95 -24.03 8.58 12.99
N ILE A 96 -24.01 9.51 13.93
CA ILE A 96 -22.86 10.36 14.23
C ILE A 96 -22.49 10.20 15.71
N PRO A 97 -21.20 10.05 16.07
CA PRO A 97 -20.75 10.02 17.45
C PRO A 97 -21.27 11.22 18.26
N LEU A 98 -21.81 10.94 19.44
CA LEU A 98 -22.31 11.93 20.39
C LEU A 98 -21.37 12.00 21.61
N LEU A 99 -20.84 13.19 21.86
CA LEU A 99 -20.03 13.53 23.02
C LEU A 99 -20.83 14.45 23.94
N HIS A 100 -20.63 14.31 25.25
CA HIS A 100 -21.18 15.20 26.27
C HIS A 100 -20.06 16.04 26.88
N HIS A 101 -20.41 17.17 27.49
CA HIS A 101 -19.46 18.07 28.12
C HIS A 101 -18.86 17.46 29.41
N ALA A 102 -17.53 17.48 29.58
CA ALA A 102 -16.90 16.88 30.78
C ALA A 102 -16.65 17.86 31.94
N GLY A 103 -16.92 19.17 31.79
CA GLY A 103 -16.75 20.15 32.87
C GLY A 103 -15.31 20.44 33.31
N THR A 104 -14.29 19.85 32.66
CA THR A 104 -12.88 20.00 33.05
C THR A 104 -12.18 21.11 32.24
N PRO A 105 -11.19 21.83 32.82
CA PRO A 105 -10.38 22.81 32.08
C PRO A 105 -9.59 22.21 30.92
N THR A 106 -9.31 20.91 30.97
CA THR A 106 -8.60 20.17 29.92
C THR A 106 -9.50 19.71 28.77
N PHE A 107 -10.82 19.86 28.91
CA PHE A 107 -11.79 19.37 27.94
C PHE A 107 -11.60 19.92 26.51
N PRO A 108 -11.32 21.21 26.28
CA PRO A 108 -11.05 21.71 24.93
C PRO A 108 -9.83 21.05 24.27
N ALA A 109 -8.76 20.83 25.04
CA ALA A 109 -7.57 20.13 24.56
C ALA A 109 -7.88 18.66 24.23
N ALA A 110 -8.68 18.00 25.08
CA ALA A 110 -9.14 16.64 24.83
C ALA A 110 -10.00 16.54 23.56
N LEU A 111 -10.84 17.55 23.25
CA LEU A 111 -11.61 17.60 22.01
C LEU A 111 -10.71 17.79 20.79
N VAL A 112 -9.70 18.67 20.85
CA VAL A 112 -8.74 18.82 19.74
C VAL A 112 -7.96 17.52 19.52
N GLN A 113 -7.53 16.85 20.59
CA GLN A 113 -6.87 15.55 20.49
C GLN A 113 -7.81 14.48 19.92
N TYR A 114 -9.08 14.47 20.34
CA TYR A 114 -10.09 13.59 19.79
C TYR A 114 -10.27 13.83 18.28
N LEU A 115 -10.36 15.07 17.83
CA LEU A 115 -10.49 15.39 16.40
C LEU A 115 -9.26 15.00 15.58
N ARG A 116 -8.06 15.04 16.18
CA ARG A 116 -6.79 14.67 15.52
C ARG A 116 -6.55 13.17 15.45
N SER A 117 -6.86 12.44 16.52
CA SER A 117 -6.38 11.05 16.70
C SER A 117 -7.41 10.10 17.28
N GLY A 118 -8.57 10.60 17.71
CA GLY A 118 -9.69 9.76 18.08
C GLY A 118 -9.64 9.18 19.48
N ARG A 119 -10.53 8.21 19.72
CA ARG A 119 -10.45 7.33 20.89
C ARG A 119 -9.84 6.01 20.45
N ARG A 120 -8.91 5.46 21.24
CA ARG A 120 -8.19 4.19 20.97
C ARG A 120 -9.07 3.02 20.47
N ASN A 121 -10.33 2.97 20.92
CA ASN A 121 -11.26 1.91 20.51
C ASN A 121 -12.38 2.41 19.60
N SER A 122 -12.58 3.73 19.45
CA SER A 122 -13.62 4.26 18.57
C SER A 122 -13.04 4.43 17.19
N PRO A 123 -13.67 3.89 16.13
CA PRO A 123 -13.43 4.49 14.82
C PRO A 123 -13.81 5.96 15.01
N LEU A 124 -12.86 6.85 14.81
CA LEU A 124 -13.25 8.19 14.44
C LEU A 124 -14.03 8.04 13.15
N ILE A 125 -15.14 8.76 13.02
CA ILE A 125 -15.56 9.20 11.70
C ILE A 125 -14.52 10.26 11.27
N THR A 126 -13.26 9.89 11.11
CA THR A 126 -12.32 10.41 10.11
C THR A 126 -12.66 9.55 8.89
N ASP A 127 -12.94 10.11 7.72
CA ASP A 127 -12.07 9.95 6.56
C ASP A 127 -10.75 9.33 6.98
N GLN A 128 -10.84 8.04 7.28
CA GLN A 128 -9.97 6.99 6.82
C GLN A 128 -10.63 5.65 7.30
N GLN A 129 -11.34 4.80 6.53
CA GLN A 129 -10.86 4.16 5.31
C GLN A 129 -9.95 5.10 4.60
N ALA A 130 -8.69 5.11 5.04
CA ALA A 130 -7.66 5.57 4.16
C ALA A 130 -7.91 4.66 2.98
N ARG A 131 -8.38 5.24 1.88
CA ARG A 131 -7.69 4.86 0.68
C ARG A 131 -6.27 5.23 1.00
N THR A 132 -5.53 4.24 1.51
CA THR A 132 -4.10 4.26 1.49
C THR A 132 -3.80 4.68 0.07
N GLN A 133 -3.11 5.79 -0.08
CA GLN A 133 -2.79 6.28 -1.40
C GLN A 133 -1.95 5.18 -2.04
N ARG A 134 -2.52 4.47 -3.00
CA ARG A 134 -1.77 3.46 -3.72
C ARG A 134 -0.77 4.19 -4.59
N VAL A 135 0.50 3.85 -4.41
CA VAL A 135 1.61 4.42 -5.16
C VAL A 135 2.41 3.28 -5.74
N VAL A 136 2.49 3.21 -7.06
CA VAL A 136 3.35 2.25 -7.74
C VAL A 136 4.56 3.00 -8.27
N LEU A 137 5.72 2.77 -7.67
CA LEU A 137 7.00 3.22 -8.19
C LEU A 137 7.42 2.24 -9.29
N VAL A 138 7.54 2.71 -10.53
CA VAL A 138 7.92 1.87 -11.68
C VAL A 138 9.35 2.19 -12.08
N THR A 139 10.24 1.19 -12.05
CA THR A 139 11.63 1.32 -12.49
C THR A 139 12.09 0.09 -13.28
N GLY A 140 13.30 0.15 -13.83
CA GLY A 140 13.90 -0.89 -14.66
C GLY A 140 14.89 -0.30 -15.67
N PRO A 141 15.74 -1.14 -16.30
CA PRO A 141 16.70 -0.68 -17.29
C PRO A 141 15.99 -0.14 -18.55
N SER A 142 16.69 0.72 -19.28
CA SER A 142 16.26 1.31 -20.53
C SER A 142 15.93 0.23 -21.56
N GLY A 143 14.65 0.15 -21.96
CA GLY A 143 14.16 -0.87 -22.90
C GLY A 143 13.41 -2.04 -22.23
N ALA A 144 13.32 -2.08 -20.90
CA ALA A 144 12.53 -3.08 -20.17
C ALA A 144 11.00 -2.86 -20.24
N GLY A 145 10.52 -1.82 -20.95
CA GLY A 145 9.09 -1.59 -21.14
C GLY A 145 8.42 -0.67 -20.11
N ARG A 146 9.19 0.17 -19.40
CA ARG A 146 8.65 1.12 -18.40
C ARG A 146 7.52 2.00 -18.93
N SER A 147 7.70 2.62 -20.09
CA SER A 147 6.66 3.46 -20.68
C SER A 147 5.40 2.66 -21.02
N THR A 148 5.55 1.42 -21.51
CA THR A 148 4.41 0.52 -21.77
C THR A 148 3.64 0.21 -20.48
N ALA A 149 4.36 -0.07 -19.38
CA ALA A 149 3.74 -0.37 -18.10
C ALA A 149 3.02 0.86 -17.49
N ILE A 150 3.64 2.04 -17.55
CA ILE A 150 3.04 3.29 -17.06
C ILE A 150 1.78 3.63 -17.86
N ASN A 151 1.84 3.53 -19.20
CA ASN A 151 0.67 3.78 -20.04
C ASN A 151 -0.45 2.77 -19.78
N ALA A 152 -0.11 1.51 -19.52
CA ALA A 152 -1.10 0.50 -19.13
C ALA A 152 -1.77 0.89 -17.80
N LEU A 153 -1.00 1.26 -16.78
CA LEU A 153 -1.54 1.72 -15.50
C LEU A 153 -2.45 2.96 -15.66
N GLU A 154 -2.07 3.91 -16.52
CA GLU A 154 -2.89 5.09 -16.84
C GLU A 154 -4.24 4.69 -17.44
N ASP A 155 -4.24 3.79 -18.42
CA ASP A 155 -5.46 3.27 -19.04
C ASP A 155 -6.38 2.56 -18.02
N PHE A 156 -5.80 2.01 -16.96
CA PHE A 156 -6.51 1.36 -15.86
C PHE A 156 -6.89 2.31 -14.73
N GLY A 157 -6.74 3.62 -14.91
CA GLY A 157 -7.25 4.63 -13.98
C GLY A 157 -6.25 5.13 -12.94
N TYR A 158 -4.97 4.80 -13.07
CA TYR A 158 -3.91 5.45 -12.30
C TYR A 158 -3.65 6.86 -12.83
N GLU A 159 -3.30 7.77 -11.94
CA GLU A 159 -2.64 9.02 -12.28
C GLU A 159 -1.16 8.72 -12.54
N ALA A 160 -0.77 8.69 -13.81
CA ALA A 160 0.56 8.31 -14.24
C ALA A 160 1.47 9.52 -14.47
N ILE A 161 2.69 9.48 -13.91
CA ILE A 161 3.73 10.48 -14.15
C ILE A 161 5.03 9.75 -14.48
N ASP A 162 5.43 9.74 -15.75
CA ASP A 162 6.74 9.19 -16.17
C ASP A 162 7.87 10.21 -15.95
N ASN A 163 9.06 9.68 -15.65
CA ASN A 163 10.30 10.43 -15.48
C ASN A 163 10.23 11.55 -14.42
N ILE A 164 9.53 11.32 -13.31
CA ILE A 164 9.46 12.27 -12.19
C ILE A 164 10.81 12.31 -11.41
N PRO A 165 11.35 13.50 -11.08
CA PRO A 165 12.51 13.62 -10.20
C PRO A 165 12.21 13.11 -8.79
N LEU A 166 13.12 12.30 -8.24
CA LEU A 166 12.95 11.66 -6.92
C LEU A 166 12.61 12.69 -5.82
N ARG A 167 13.21 13.89 -5.87
CA ARG A 167 12.97 14.95 -4.88
C ARG A 167 11.55 15.53 -4.89
N LEU A 168 10.80 15.36 -6.00
CA LEU A 168 9.44 15.89 -6.14
C LEU A 168 8.37 14.90 -5.69
N ILE A 169 8.72 13.61 -5.63
CA ILE A 169 7.80 12.54 -5.27
C ILE A 169 7.18 12.73 -3.87
N PRO A 170 7.92 13.09 -2.79
CA PRO A 170 7.31 13.36 -1.49
C PRO A 170 6.31 14.52 -1.53
N ARG A 171 6.66 15.63 -2.18
CA ARG A 171 5.81 16.82 -2.28
C ARG A 171 4.51 16.56 -3.03
N LEU A 172 4.55 15.70 -4.04
CA LEU A 172 3.35 15.27 -4.76
C LEU A 172 2.35 14.58 -3.82
N LEU A 173 2.85 13.88 -2.80
CA LEU A 173 2.03 13.09 -1.86
C LEU A 173 1.73 13.80 -0.53
N GLU A 174 2.29 15.01 -0.30
CA GLU A 174 2.08 15.79 0.92
C GLU A 174 0.61 16.28 1.10
N GLY A 175 -0.16 16.36 0.01
CA GLY A 175 -1.52 16.93 -0.03
C GLY A 175 -2.67 16.02 0.44
N GLY A 176 -2.38 14.80 0.90
CA GLY A 176 -3.38 13.78 1.25
C GLY A 176 -3.62 12.79 0.11
N ALA A 177 -4.52 11.81 0.32
CA ALA A 177 -4.85 10.82 -0.70
C ALA A 177 -5.43 11.52 -1.94
N LEU A 178 -4.76 11.36 -3.07
CA LEU A 178 -5.25 11.74 -4.39
C LEU A 178 -6.52 10.95 -4.71
N ALA A 179 -7.32 11.50 -5.63
CA ALA A 179 -8.59 10.88 -6.01
C ALA A 179 -8.40 9.51 -6.70
N ARG A 180 -7.20 9.27 -7.26
CA ARG A 180 -6.81 8.09 -8.03
C ARG A 180 -5.52 7.48 -7.47
N PRO A 181 -5.30 6.16 -7.64
CA PRO A 181 -3.99 5.57 -7.39
C PRO A 181 -2.94 6.20 -8.31
N VAL A 182 -1.67 6.23 -7.92
CA VAL A 182 -0.61 6.95 -8.66
C VAL A 182 0.45 5.98 -9.16
N ALA A 183 0.87 6.14 -10.41
CA ALA A 183 1.99 5.41 -11.00
C ALA A 183 3.13 6.38 -11.30
N LEU A 184 4.29 6.20 -10.65
CA LEU A 184 5.44 7.09 -10.76
C LEU A 184 6.60 6.39 -11.46
N GLY A 185 6.90 6.81 -12.68
CA GLY A 185 8.06 6.35 -13.42
C GLY A 185 9.35 6.96 -12.90
N VAL A 186 10.20 6.12 -12.31
CA VAL A 186 11.54 6.52 -11.85
C VAL A 186 12.58 6.01 -12.83
N ASP A 187 13.32 6.95 -13.39
CA ASP A 187 14.27 6.75 -14.46
C ASP A 187 15.69 7.13 -14.04
N ILE A 188 16.67 6.33 -14.44
CA ILE A 188 18.08 6.65 -14.30
C ILE A 188 18.49 7.93 -15.04
N ARG A 189 17.71 8.33 -16.05
CA ARG A 189 17.95 9.56 -16.84
C ARG A 189 17.76 10.83 -16.01
N ASN A 190 17.12 10.72 -14.83
CA ASN A 190 16.96 11.87 -13.97
C ASN A 190 18.28 12.28 -13.32
N ARG A 191 18.60 13.58 -13.33
CA ARG A 191 19.86 14.09 -12.75
C ARG A 191 20.00 13.82 -11.26
N ASP A 192 18.87 13.73 -10.54
CA ASP A 192 18.85 13.40 -9.12
C ASP A 192 18.62 11.91 -8.84
N PHE A 193 18.64 11.05 -9.87
CA PHE A 193 18.51 9.62 -9.68
C PHE A 193 19.69 9.05 -8.89
N SER A 194 19.38 8.22 -7.91
CA SER A 194 20.32 7.33 -7.23
C SER A 194 19.50 6.15 -6.72
N VAL A 195 20.03 4.95 -6.88
CA VAL A 195 19.39 3.73 -6.41
C VAL A 195 19.20 3.77 -4.89
N GLN A 196 20.19 4.32 -4.16
CA GLN A 196 20.06 4.50 -2.71
C GLN A 196 18.89 5.42 -2.36
N ARG A 197 18.74 6.55 -3.07
CA ARG A 197 17.63 7.49 -2.83
C ARG A 197 16.26 6.88 -3.17
N LEU A 198 16.17 6.07 -4.23
CA LEU A 198 14.95 5.34 -4.56
C LEU A 198 14.57 4.37 -3.43
N ILE A 199 15.56 3.63 -2.91
CA ILE A 199 15.36 2.68 -1.81
C ILE A 199 14.95 3.38 -0.52
N ASP A 200 15.62 4.50 -0.18
CA ASP A 200 15.30 5.27 1.02
C ASP A 200 13.89 5.86 0.91
N LEU A 201 13.53 6.43 -0.24
CA LEU A 201 12.19 6.93 -0.51
C LEU A 201 11.12 5.83 -0.37
N TYR A 202 11.36 4.67 -0.99
CA TYR A 202 10.45 3.53 -0.91
C TYR A 202 10.31 3.02 0.54
N ARG A 203 11.41 2.99 1.31
CA ARG A 203 11.39 2.65 2.72
C ARG A 203 10.57 3.65 3.53
N ASP A 204 10.77 4.94 3.31
CA ASP A 204 10.04 6.01 4.00
C ASP A 204 8.54 5.91 3.72
N PHE A 205 8.16 5.56 2.49
CA PHE A 205 6.78 5.29 2.13
C PHE A 205 6.19 4.08 2.87
N GLY A 206 6.96 3.01 3.03
CA GLY A 206 6.55 1.86 3.84
C GLY A 206 6.38 2.17 5.34
N GLN A 207 6.93 3.28 5.84
CA GLN A 207 6.70 3.75 7.21
C GLN A 207 5.51 4.71 7.33
N ASP A 208 4.96 5.21 6.22
CA ASP A 208 3.82 6.13 6.22
C ASP A 208 2.51 5.34 6.12
N PRO A 209 1.69 5.28 7.19
CA PRO A 209 0.44 4.52 7.19
C PRO A 209 -0.63 5.09 6.23
N ARG A 210 -0.38 6.25 5.61
CA ARG A 210 -1.26 6.84 4.60
C ARG A 210 -0.99 6.33 3.20
N LEU A 211 0.15 5.68 2.96
CA LEU A 211 0.58 5.20 1.66
C LEU A 211 0.53 3.67 1.61
N ASP A 212 0.09 3.14 0.48
CA ASP A 212 0.27 1.73 0.11
C ASP A 212 1.20 1.73 -1.11
N ALA A 213 2.50 1.70 -0.83
CA ALA A 213 3.54 1.86 -1.83
C ALA A 213 4.08 0.51 -2.28
N GLN A 214 4.15 0.31 -3.59
CA GLN A 214 4.75 -0.86 -4.21
C GLN A 214 5.86 -0.42 -5.17
N LEU A 215 6.98 -1.14 -5.17
CA LEU A 215 8.05 -0.99 -6.14
C LEU A 215 7.92 -2.07 -7.22
N LEU A 216 7.53 -1.65 -8.43
CA LEU A 216 7.53 -2.45 -9.65
C LEU A 216 8.87 -2.31 -10.37
N TYR A 217 9.56 -3.44 -10.53
CA TYR A 217 10.78 -3.56 -11.33
C TYR A 217 10.51 -4.33 -12.61
N LEU A 218 10.70 -3.67 -13.75
CA LEU A 218 10.64 -4.31 -15.05
C LEU A 218 12.03 -4.82 -15.41
N ASP A 219 12.12 -6.11 -15.68
CA ASP A 219 13.36 -6.79 -16.00
C ASP A 219 13.38 -7.25 -17.46
N CYS A 220 14.58 -7.48 -17.99
CA CYS A 220 14.78 -7.95 -19.35
C CYS A 220 16.22 -8.41 -19.52
N THR A 221 16.44 -9.47 -20.30
CA THR A 221 17.79 -9.96 -20.61
C THR A 221 18.62 -8.91 -21.35
N PRO A 222 19.94 -8.84 -21.11
CA PRO A 222 20.83 -7.88 -21.77
C PRO A 222 20.74 -7.92 -23.30
N GLU A 223 20.57 -9.12 -23.87
CA GLU A 223 20.48 -9.35 -25.32
C GLU A 223 19.21 -8.71 -25.90
N VAL A 224 18.07 -8.89 -25.21
CA VAL A 224 16.79 -8.30 -25.63
C VAL A 224 16.78 -6.80 -25.43
N LEU A 225 17.36 -6.30 -24.32
CA LEU A 225 17.56 -4.87 -24.10
C LEU A 225 18.40 -4.24 -25.20
N ALA A 226 19.52 -4.87 -25.57
CA ALA A 226 20.39 -4.40 -26.65
C ALA A 226 19.64 -4.31 -27.98
N ARG A 227 18.82 -5.33 -28.31
CA ARG A 227 17.96 -5.33 -29.50
C ARG A 227 16.96 -4.18 -29.47
N ARG A 228 16.15 -4.06 -28.41
CA ARG A 228 15.14 -2.99 -28.26
C ARG A 228 15.76 -1.59 -28.27
N TYR A 229 16.92 -1.43 -27.62
CA TYR A 229 17.60 -0.14 -27.56
C TYR A 229 18.15 0.27 -28.93
N SER A 230 18.65 -0.68 -29.72
CA SER A 230 19.17 -0.42 -31.08
C SER A 230 18.12 0.20 -32.00
N GLU A 231 16.83 -0.12 -31.79
CA GLU A 231 15.70 0.42 -32.55
C GLU A 231 15.48 1.93 -32.27
N THR A 232 15.90 2.43 -31.10
CA THR A 232 15.72 3.83 -30.71
C THR A 232 16.73 4.79 -31.38
N ARG A 233 17.84 4.26 -31.91
CA ARG A 233 18.98 5.01 -32.50
C ARG A 233 19.58 6.11 -31.60
N ARG A 234 19.29 6.12 -30.30
CA ARG A 234 19.78 7.13 -29.35
C ARG A 234 21.08 6.69 -28.69
N ARG A 235 21.94 7.63 -28.28
CA ARG A 235 23.11 7.34 -27.43
C ARG A 235 22.67 6.99 -26.02
N HIS A 236 23.43 6.12 -25.35
CA HIS A 236 23.09 5.65 -24.01
C HIS A 236 23.43 6.71 -22.94
N PRO A 237 22.51 7.08 -22.02
CA PRO A 237 22.73 8.14 -21.03
C PRO A 237 23.95 7.92 -20.12
N LEU A 238 24.18 6.68 -19.66
CA LEU A 238 25.33 6.30 -18.81
C LEU A 238 26.61 5.99 -19.59
N ALA A 239 26.57 6.03 -20.92
CA ALA A 239 27.68 5.67 -21.78
C ALA A 239 27.61 6.45 -23.11
N PRO A 240 27.70 7.80 -23.07
CA PRO A 240 27.47 8.65 -24.24
C PRO A 240 28.57 8.53 -25.31
N ASP A 241 29.76 8.06 -24.92
CA ASP A 241 30.94 7.92 -25.77
C ASP A 241 31.35 6.45 -26.00
N GLU A 242 30.55 5.49 -25.51
CA GLU A 242 30.79 4.06 -25.64
C GLU A 242 29.61 3.36 -26.35
N SER A 243 29.71 2.04 -26.51
CA SER A 243 28.60 1.24 -27.05
C SER A 243 27.39 1.26 -26.12
N TYR A 244 26.19 1.20 -26.70
CA TYR A 244 24.95 1.06 -25.92
C TYR A 244 24.92 -0.21 -25.06
N THR A 245 25.63 -1.26 -25.46
CA THR A 245 25.80 -2.50 -24.67
C THR A 245 26.55 -2.26 -23.36
N SER A 246 27.61 -1.43 -23.35
CA SER A 246 28.31 -1.01 -22.11
C SER A 246 27.37 -0.22 -21.20
N GLY A 247 26.58 0.67 -21.80
CA GLY A 247 25.54 1.42 -21.11
C GLY A 247 24.53 0.51 -20.40
N ILE A 248 23.93 -0.44 -21.12
CA ILE A 248 22.96 -1.40 -20.58
C ILE A 248 23.56 -2.20 -19.42
N ALA A 249 24.79 -2.71 -19.57
CA ALA A 249 25.46 -3.45 -18.51
C ALA A 249 25.63 -2.61 -17.23
N ARG A 250 25.96 -1.32 -17.37
CA ARG A 250 26.04 -0.38 -16.24
C ARG A 250 24.68 -0.11 -15.60
N GLU A 251 23.61 0.01 -16.39
CA GLU A 251 22.26 0.18 -15.84
C GLU A 251 21.84 -1.02 -15.01
N ILE A 252 22.02 -2.23 -15.54
CA ILE A 252 21.67 -3.48 -14.85
C ILE A 252 22.44 -3.57 -13.54
N ALA A 253 23.77 -3.36 -13.57
CA ALA A 253 24.60 -3.39 -12.37
C ALA A 253 24.19 -2.33 -11.33
N LEU A 254 23.83 -1.13 -11.78
CA LEU A 254 23.37 -0.05 -10.91
C LEU A 254 22.04 -0.44 -10.24
N LEU A 255 21.08 -0.94 -11.02
CA LEU A 255 19.71 -1.25 -10.61
C LEU A 255 19.55 -2.56 -9.84
N GLU A 256 20.59 -3.40 -9.75
CA GLU A 256 20.57 -4.70 -9.07
C GLU A 256 20.04 -4.63 -7.63
N VAL A 257 20.39 -3.56 -6.90
CA VAL A 257 19.89 -3.38 -5.53
C VAL A 257 18.38 -3.06 -5.53
N ALA A 258 17.91 -2.23 -6.47
CA ALA A 258 16.49 -1.91 -6.63
C ALA A 258 15.69 -3.17 -7.01
N ARG A 259 16.20 -3.97 -7.95
CA ARG A 259 15.66 -5.29 -8.30
C ARG A 259 15.51 -6.20 -7.08
N GLY A 260 16.52 -6.20 -6.21
CA GLY A 260 16.57 -7.04 -5.02
C GLY A 260 15.59 -6.64 -3.91
N VAL A 261 15.06 -5.41 -3.92
CA VAL A 261 14.08 -4.91 -2.94
C VAL A 261 12.68 -4.71 -3.50
N ALA A 262 12.50 -4.74 -4.83
CA ALA A 262 11.21 -4.59 -5.48
C ALA A 262 10.17 -5.61 -4.98
N ASP A 263 8.93 -5.16 -4.87
CA ASP A 263 7.78 -5.99 -4.51
C ASP A 263 7.34 -6.84 -5.69
N ILE A 264 7.23 -6.20 -6.85
CA ILE A 264 6.75 -6.80 -8.09
C ILE A 264 7.91 -6.79 -9.08
N LEU A 265 8.24 -7.95 -9.62
CA LEU A 265 9.24 -8.09 -10.69
C LEU A 265 8.55 -8.68 -11.91
N VAL A 266 8.74 -8.06 -13.07
CA VAL A 266 8.15 -8.52 -14.33
C VAL A 266 9.26 -8.66 -15.36
N ASP A 267 9.59 -9.90 -15.70
CA ASP A 267 10.48 -10.19 -16.82
C ASP A 267 9.73 -9.96 -18.13
N THR A 268 10.25 -9.05 -18.94
CA THR A 268 9.68 -8.65 -20.22
C THR A 268 10.41 -9.25 -21.42
N SER A 269 11.38 -10.14 -21.21
CA SER A 269 12.26 -10.66 -22.27
C SER A 269 11.48 -11.29 -23.43
N GLU A 270 10.46 -12.08 -23.10
CA GLU A 270 9.60 -12.79 -24.07
C GLU A 270 8.23 -12.13 -24.26
N LEU A 271 7.98 -10.98 -23.62
CA LEU A 271 6.67 -10.32 -23.67
C LEU A 271 6.60 -9.32 -24.83
N SER A 272 5.52 -9.38 -25.61
CA SER A 272 5.14 -8.29 -26.50
C SER A 272 4.57 -7.12 -25.69
N PRO A 273 4.43 -5.91 -26.28
CA PRO A 273 3.78 -4.78 -25.59
C PRO A 273 2.33 -5.08 -25.19
N HIS A 274 1.62 -5.91 -25.97
CA HIS A 274 0.28 -6.35 -25.64
C HIS A 274 0.28 -7.29 -24.43
N ASP A 275 1.16 -8.30 -24.43
CA ASP A 275 1.28 -9.25 -23.31
C ASP A 275 1.70 -8.54 -22.02
N LEU A 276 2.61 -7.56 -22.12
CA LEU A 276 2.99 -6.74 -20.98
C LEU A 276 1.81 -5.92 -20.45
N ARG A 277 0.99 -5.33 -21.33
CA ARG A 277 -0.24 -4.63 -20.92
C ARG A 277 -1.20 -5.57 -20.21
N THR A 278 -1.49 -6.75 -20.77
CA THR A 278 -2.34 -7.76 -20.12
C THR A 278 -1.75 -8.23 -18.79
N ARG A 279 -0.42 -8.36 -18.70
CA ARG A 279 0.26 -8.69 -17.45
C ARG A 279 0.12 -7.58 -16.41
N MET A 280 0.21 -6.31 -16.82
CA MET A 280 -0.03 -5.16 -15.94
C MET A 280 -1.49 -5.09 -15.51
N GLU A 281 -2.42 -5.38 -16.42
CA GLU A 281 -3.83 -5.49 -16.09
C GLU A 281 -4.03 -6.55 -15.01
N ASN A 282 -3.57 -7.78 -15.21
CA ASN A 282 -3.75 -8.84 -14.21
C ASN A 282 -3.11 -8.51 -12.84
N LEU A 283 -1.99 -7.79 -12.83
CA LEU A 283 -1.33 -7.39 -11.59
C LEU A 283 -2.00 -6.21 -10.88
N PHE A 284 -2.68 -5.34 -11.63
CA PHE A 284 -3.21 -4.06 -11.13
C PHE A 284 -4.69 -3.82 -11.45
N ALA A 285 -5.44 -4.83 -11.91
CA ALA A 285 -6.86 -4.79 -12.31
C ALA A 285 -7.80 -4.32 -11.20
N ASP A 286 -7.27 -4.17 -9.99
CA ASP A 286 -7.94 -3.68 -8.80
C ASP A 286 -8.04 -2.15 -8.69
N ALA A 287 -8.12 -1.44 -9.81
CA ALA A 287 -8.60 -0.05 -9.83
C ALA A 287 -10.13 0.06 -9.97
N THR A 288 -10.83 -0.99 -10.43
CA THR A 288 -12.29 -0.95 -10.67
C THR A 288 -13.12 -2.14 -10.13
N GLY A 289 -12.56 -3.16 -9.48
CA GLY A 289 -13.38 -4.24 -8.92
C GLY A 289 -12.64 -5.41 -8.25
N GLN A 290 -12.27 -5.21 -6.97
CA GLN A 290 -11.75 -6.15 -5.96
C GLN A 290 -11.60 -7.66 -6.33
N GLN A 291 -10.40 -8.06 -6.71
CA GLN A 291 -9.81 -9.37 -6.42
C GLN A 291 -8.50 -9.20 -5.64
N LEU A 292 -8.50 -9.61 -4.36
CA LEU A 292 -7.32 -9.61 -3.50
C LEU A 292 -6.16 -10.40 -4.15
N ALA A 293 -5.08 -9.72 -4.50
CA ALA A 293 -3.87 -10.34 -5.02
C ALA A 293 -3.04 -10.96 -3.88
N VAL A 294 -2.58 -12.20 -4.04
CA VAL A 294 -1.78 -12.89 -3.03
C VAL A 294 -0.34 -13.02 -3.52
N SER A 295 0.63 -12.63 -2.71
CA SER A 295 2.03 -12.96 -2.97
C SER A 295 2.58 -13.89 -1.90
N VAL A 296 3.36 -14.88 -2.35
CA VAL A 296 4.04 -15.85 -1.51
C VAL A 296 5.52 -15.76 -1.84
N GLN A 297 6.35 -15.43 -0.86
CA GLN A 297 7.79 -15.33 -1.08
C GLN A 297 8.59 -16.12 -0.06
N SER A 298 9.58 -16.87 -0.54
CA SER A 298 10.58 -17.51 0.33
C SER A 298 11.78 -16.58 0.56
N PHE A 299 12.29 -16.52 1.79
CA PHE A 299 13.44 -15.70 2.15
C PHE A 299 14.41 -16.39 3.12
N SER A 300 15.55 -15.72 3.35
CA SER A 300 16.62 -16.17 4.25
C SER A 300 16.68 -15.31 5.51
N TYR A 301 16.53 -15.91 6.68
CA TYR A 301 16.69 -15.21 7.96
C TYR A 301 18.10 -14.63 8.16
N LYS A 302 19.14 -15.21 7.52
CA LYS A 302 20.50 -14.63 7.53
C LYS A 302 20.55 -13.24 6.90
N ARG A 303 19.58 -12.89 6.05
CA ARG A 303 19.51 -11.59 5.37
C ARG A 303 18.42 -10.67 5.93
N GLY A 304 17.76 -11.06 7.01
CA GLY A 304 16.65 -10.33 7.60
C GLY A 304 15.30 -10.59 6.91
N LEU A 305 14.24 -9.99 7.47
CA LEU A 305 12.90 -10.10 6.91
C LEU A 305 12.76 -9.15 5.71
N PRO A 306 12.19 -9.61 4.59
CA PRO A 306 11.77 -8.73 3.51
C PRO A 306 10.80 -7.65 3.98
N GLN A 307 10.90 -6.47 3.36
CA GLN A 307 9.87 -5.44 3.49
C GLN A 307 8.62 -5.84 2.70
N GLY A 308 7.46 -5.28 3.06
CA GLY A 308 6.20 -5.55 2.39
C GLY A 308 5.55 -6.90 2.70
N LEU A 309 6.06 -7.63 3.71
CA LEU A 309 5.43 -8.87 4.18
C LEU A 309 4.35 -8.57 5.23
N ASP A 310 3.15 -9.09 5.00
CA ASP A 310 2.08 -9.06 6.00
C ASP A 310 2.28 -10.17 7.02
N TRP A 311 2.49 -11.40 6.54
CA TRP A 311 2.47 -12.61 7.35
C TRP A 311 3.75 -13.40 7.15
N VAL A 312 4.41 -13.80 8.25
CA VAL A 312 5.73 -14.45 8.19
C VAL A 312 5.73 -15.75 8.98
N PHE A 313 6.17 -16.84 8.34
CA PHE A 313 6.22 -18.17 8.91
C PHE A 313 7.63 -18.74 8.87
N ASP A 314 8.08 -19.24 10.02
CA ASP A 314 9.40 -19.83 10.18
C ASP A 314 9.39 -21.33 9.83
N CYS A 315 10.13 -21.71 8.79
CA CYS A 315 10.28 -23.09 8.32
C CYS A 315 11.56 -23.77 8.85
N ARG A 316 12.30 -23.15 9.78
CA ARG A 316 13.59 -23.69 10.29
C ARG A 316 13.45 -24.95 11.13
N PHE A 317 12.26 -25.25 11.63
CA PHE A 317 12.00 -26.45 12.44
C PHE A 317 11.88 -27.73 11.61
N LEU A 318 11.59 -27.62 10.31
CA LEU A 318 11.50 -28.75 9.38
C LEU A 318 12.89 -29.37 9.13
N ASP A 319 12.91 -30.67 8.83
CA ASP A 319 14.11 -31.43 8.51
C ASP A 319 14.94 -30.74 7.42
N ASN A 320 16.23 -30.58 7.70
CA ASN A 320 17.11 -29.71 6.93
C ASN A 320 17.86 -30.49 5.85
N PRO A 321 17.56 -30.29 4.54
CA PRO A 321 18.21 -31.03 3.46
C PRO A 321 19.70 -30.73 3.30
N HIS A 322 20.20 -29.66 3.93
CA HIS A 322 21.61 -29.27 3.86
C HIS A 322 22.59 -30.32 4.42
N TRP A 323 22.11 -31.21 5.29
CA TRP A 323 22.95 -32.28 5.87
C TRP A 323 23.11 -33.48 4.95
N ASP A 324 22.27 -33.59 3.93
CA ASP A 324 22.40 -34.58 2.87
C ASP A 324 23.31 -34.01 1.75
N PRO A 325 24.50 -34.59 1.52
CA PRO A 325 25.43 -34.11 0.50
C PRO A 325 24.81 -34.00 -0.89
N ASP A 326 23.92 -34.93 -1.25
CA ASP A 326 23.31 -35.02 -2.58
C ASP A 326 22.24 -33.94 -2.79
N LEU A 327 21.63 -33.47 -1.70
CA LEU A 327 20.59 -32.44 -1.73
C LEU A 327 21.14 -31.02 -1.49
N ARG A 328 22.35 -30.89 -0.92
CA ARG A 328 22.92 -29.61 -0.49
C ARG A 328 23.08 -28.59 -1.62
N GLY A 329 23.37 -29.06 -2.83
CA GLY A 329 23.53 -28.22 -4.02
C GLY A 329 22.22 -27.89 -4.74
N LEU A 330 21.14 -28.60 -4.43
CA LEU A 330 19.83 -28.45 -5.06
C LEU A 330 19.02 -27.34 -4.39
N THR A 331 17.81 -27.09 -4.87
CA THR A 331 16.90 -26.06 -4.36
C THR A 331 15.56 -26.68 -3.99
N GLY A 332 14.71 -25.95 -3.27
CA GLY A 332 13.34 -26.40 -2.99
C GLY A 332 12.42 -26.48 -4.23
N LEU A 333 12.91 -26.09 -5.41
CA LEU A 333 12.22 -26.35 -6.68
C LEU A 333 12.46 -27.79 -7.17
N ASP A 334 13.55 -28.42 -6.75
CA ASP A 334 13.92 -29.77 -7.16
C ASP A 334 13.09 -30.83 -6.41
N ALA A 335 12.54 -31.79 -7.16
CA ALA A 335 11.67 -32.83 -6.62
C ALA A 335 12.32 -33.65 -5.49
N ALA A 336 13.65 -33.90 -5.57
CA ALA A 336 14.39 -34.62 -4.54
C ALA A 336 14.41 -33.86 -3.19
N VAL A 337 14.60 -32.54 -3.22
CA VAL A 337 14.55 -31.69 -2.03
C VAL A 337 13.13 -31.61 -1.49
N GLN A 338 12.14 -31.45 -2.36
CA GLN A 338 10.73 -31.43 -1.95
C GLN A 338 10.33 -32.74 -1.27
N ALA A 339 10.72 -33.89 -1.82
CA ALA A 339 10.46 -35.20 -1.24
C ALA A 339 11.12 -35.37 0.14
N HIS A 340 12.37 -34.91 0.30
CA HIS A 340 13.05 -34.92 1.60
C HIS A 340 12.31 -34.08 2.64
N VAL A 341 11.97 -32.84 2.30
CA VAL A 341 11.26 -31.93 3.23
C VAL A 341 9.86 -32.45 3.56
N ARG A 342 9.15 -33.04 2.58
CA ARG A 342 7.81 -33.62 2.74
C ARG A 342 7.79 -34.89 3.60
N ARG A 343 8.92 -35.58 3.77
CA ARG A 343 9.03 -36.78 4.59
C ARG A 343 8.96 -36.49 6.09
N ASP A 344 9.28 -35.26 6.50
CA ASP A 344 9.12 -34.83 7.88
C ASP A 344 7.65 -34.95 8.30
N ALA A 345 7.37 -35.69 9.38
CA ALA A 345 6.01 -35.93 9.87
C ALA A 345 5.26 -34.62 10.24
N ARG A 346 6.00 -33.52 10.48
CA ARG A 346 5.44 -32.20 10.79
C ARG A 346 5.11 -31.38 9.54
N PHE A 347 5.62 -31.75 8.36
CA PHE A 347 5.45 -30.99 7.14
C PHE A 347 3.97 -30.86 6.76
N ALA A 348 3.28 -31.99 6.59
CA ALA A 348 1.88 -31.98 6.16
C ALA A 348 0.97 -31.24 7.17
N PRO A 349 0.99 -31.55 8.49
CA PRO A 349 0.18 -30.81 9.45
C PRO A 349 0.45 -29.30 9.47
N PHE A 350 1.71 -28.89 9.28
CA PHE A 350 2.07 -27.48 9.24
C PHE A 350 1.52 -26.78 8.00
N VAL A 351 1.71 -27.36 6.82
CA VAL A 351 1.23 -26.80 5.56
C VAL A 351 -0.29 -26.78 5.52
N ASP A 352 -0.96 -27.81 6.04
CA ASP A 352 -2.42 -27.87 6.11
C ASP A 352 -2.98 -26.74 6.99
N GLN A 353 -2.39 -26.51 8.17
CA GLN A 353 -2.77 -25.40 9.04
C GLN A 353 -2.50 -24.04 8.40
N LEU A 354 -1.37 -23.90 7.70
CA LEU A 354 -1.03 -22.67 6.98
C LEU A 354 -2.04 -22.37 5.88
N CYS A 355 -2.40 -23.37 5.07
CA CYS A 355 -3.41 -23.25 4.02
C CYS A 355 -4.78 -22.95 4.62
N ALA A 356 -5.20 -23.67 5.66
CA ALA A 356 -6.48 -23.44 6.32
C ALA A 356 -6.58 -22.03 6.90
N LEU A 357 -5.52 -21.53 7.52
CA LEU A 357 -5.47 -20.17 8.05
C LEU A 357 -5.50 -19.12 6.93
N ALA A 358 -4.75 -19.33 5.85
CA ALA A 358 -4.76 -18.44 4.69
C ALA A 358 -6.16 -18.38 4.06
N LEU A 359 -6.79 -19.53 3.81
CA LEU A 359 -8.14 -19.62 3.23
C LEU A 359 -9.22 -19.05 4.16
N PHE A 360 -9.01 -19.08 5.47
CA PHE A 360 -9.88 -18.42 6.44
C PHE A 360 -9.77 -16.88 6.37
N VAL A 361 -8.55 -16.35 6.22
CA VAL A 361 -8.30 -14.89 6.28
C VAL A 361 -8.46 -14.18 4.95
N LEU A 362 -8.13 -14.82 3.82
CA LEU A 362 -8.18 -14.20 2.50
C LEU A 362 -9.57 -13.60 2.17
N PRO A 363 -10.72 -14.28 2.43
CA PRO A 363 -12.04 -13.69 2.24
C PRO A 363 -12.27 -12.44 3.11
N ALA A 364 -11.86 -12.49 4.38
CA ALA A 364 -12.02 -11.36 5.30
C ALA A 364 -11.17 -10.16 4.88
N CYS A 365 -9.93 -10.38 4.42
CA CYS A 365 -9.09 -9.32 3.85
C CYS A 365 -9.70 -8.73 2.58
N LYS A 366 -10.32 -9.56 1.73
CA LYS A 366 -11.03 -9.10 0.54
C LYS A 366 -12.23 -8.22 0.91
N GLU A 367 -13.05 -8.64 1.87
CA GLU A 367 -14.20 -7.86 2.38
C GLU A 367 -13.78 -6.53 3.03
N GLU A 368 -12.64 -6.51 3.73
CA GLU A 368 -12.03 -5.30 4.28
C GLU A 368 -11.56 -4.32 3.18
N GLY A 369 -11.43 -4.80 1.94
CA GLY A 369 -10.98 -4.04 0.78
C GLY A 369 -9.47 -4.00 0.62
N LYS A 370 -8.76 -4.95 1.23
CA LYS A 370 -7.32 -5.11 1.06
C LYS A 370 -7.02 -5.52 -0.39
N ALA A 371 -6.09 -4.82 -1.02
CA ALA A 371 -5.71 -5.04 -2.41
C ALA A 371 -4.76 -6.24 -2.56
N HIS A 372 -3.93 -6.44 -1.55
CA HIS A 372 -2.82 -7.37 -1.59
C HIS A 372 -2.58 -7.99 -0.20
N LEU A 373 -2.19 -9.26 -0.18
CA LEU A 373 -1.72 -9.97 1.02
C LEU A 373 -0.44 -10.74 0.74
N ALA A 374 0.62 -10.45 1.49
CA ALA A 374 1.95 -11.01 1.31
C ALA A 374 2.35 -12.01 2.39
N PHE A 375 2.61 -13.25 1.98
CA PHE A 375 3.11 -14.34 2.81
C PHE A 375 4.63 -14.52 2.64
N GLY A 376 5.34 -14.62 3.76
CA GLY A 376 6.78 -14.79 3.83
C GLY A 376 7.17 -16.09 4.49
N LEU A 377 7.84 -16.97 3.76
CA LEU A 377 8.32 -18.26 4.26
C LEU A 377 9.83 -18.17 4.50
N GLY A 378 10.25 -18.25 5.75
CA GLY A 378 11.64 -18.05 6.14
C GLY A 378 12.34 -19.36 6.45
N CYS A 379 13.53 -19.59 5.90
CA CYS A 379 14.46 -20.57 6.47
C CYS A 379 15.85 -19.95 6.64
N THR A 380 16.81 -20.68 7.19
CA THR A 380 18.14 -20.11 7.47
C THR A 380 18.87 -19.61 6.22
N GLY A 381 18.75 -20.30 5.09
CA GLY A 381 19.48 -19.99 3.86
C GLY A 381 18.60 -19.59 2.67
N GLY A 382 17.27 -19.61 2.82
CA GLY A 382 16.31 -19.29 1.76
C GLY A 382 16.33 -20.21 0.52
N GLN A 383 16.94 -21.41 0.61
CA GLN A 383 17.21 -22.26 -0.56
C GLN A 383 16.34 -23.52 -0.65
N HIS A 384 16.03 -24.19 0.48
CA HIS A 384 15.40 -25.52 0.49
C HIS A 384 13.99 -25.51 1.10
N ARG A 385 13.93 -25.46 2.43
CA ARG A 385 12.69 -25.62 3.22
C ARG A 385 11.67 -24.54 2.91
N SER A 386 12.07 -23.27 2.98
CA SER A 386 11.15 -22.16 2.72
C SER A 386 10.66 -22.11 1.27
N VAL A 387 11.51 -22.48 0.31
CA VAL A 387 11.14 -22.60 -1.11
C VAL A 387 10.08 -23.70 -1.27
N THR A 388 10.31 -24.88 -0.69
CA THR A 388 9.36 -26.02 -0.75
C THR A 388 7.99 -25.66 -0.15
N VAL A 389 7.99 -24.98 1.00
CA VAL A 389 6.75 -24.56 1.68
C VAL A 389 6.04 -23.45 0.89
N ALA A 390 6.78 -22.46 0.37
CA ALA A 390 6.23 -21.38 -0.45
C ALA A 390 5.54 -21.93 -1.71
N GLU A 391 6.21 -22.83 -2.44
CA GLU A 391 5.65 -23.49 -3.63
C GLU A 391 4.39 -24.29 -3.30
N THR A 392 4.39 -25.00 -2.16
CA THR A 392 3.24 -25.81 -1.76
C THR A 392 2.06 -24.91 -1.37
N LEU A 393 2.26 -23.85 -0.60
CA LEU A 393 1.22 -22.89 -0.26
C LEU A 393 0.66 -22.19 -1.50
N ALA A 394 1.54 -21.71 -2.38
CA ALA A 394 1.11 -20.99 -3.58
C ALA A 394 0.24 -21.86 -4.49
N ARG A 395 0.62 -23.14 -4.66
CA ARG A 395 -0.17 -24.12 -5.40
C ARG A 395 -1.54 -24.36 -4.75
N SER A 396 -1.58 -24.63 -3.45
CA SER A 396 -2.84 -24.87 -2.74
C SER A 396 -3.81 -23.70 -2.81
N LEU A 397 -3.30 -22.46 -2.79
CA LEU A 397 -4.13 -21.26 -2.93
C LEU A 397 -4.61 -21.06 -4.39
N ALA A 398 -3.76 -21.34 -5.38
CA ALA A 398 -4.14 -21.30 -6.79
C ALA A 398 -5.21 -22.34 -7.15
N GLU A 399 -5.16 -23.54 -6.56
CA GLU A 399 -6.20 -24.58 -6.67
C GLU A 399 -7.55 -24.15 -6.07
N GLN A 400 -7.58 -23.08 -5.28
CA GLN A 400 -8.78 -22.48 -4.67
C GLN A 400 -9.18 -21.17 -5.38
N ASP A 401 -8.76 -21.01 -6.64
CA ASP A 401 -9.05 -19.86 -7.51
C ASP A 401 -8.55 -18.49 -6.97
N TRP A 402 -7.58 -18.49 -6.06
CA TRP A 402 -6.90 -17.25 -5.68
C TRP A 402 -5.84 -16.87 -6.71
N GLN A 403 -5.73 -15.56 -6.98
CA GLN A 403 -4.65 -15.02 -7.79
C GLN A 403 -3.37 -14.96 -6.96
N VAL A 404 -2.47 -15.92 -7.16
CA VAL A 404 -1.25 -16.07 -6.37
C VAL A 404 -0.01 -15.87 -7.22
N SER A 405 0.94 -15.07 -6.73
CA SER A 405 2.30 -14.98 -7.25
C SER A 405 3.28 -15.64 -6.26
N CYS A 406 4.21 -16.46 -6.75
CA CYS A 406 5.25 -17.10 -5.93
C CYS A 406 6.63 -16.58 -6.30
N ARG A 407 7.49 -16.35 -5.30
CA ARG A 407 8.82 -15.75 -5.47
C ARG A 407 9.88 -16.38 -4.56
N HIS A 408 11.12 -16.48 -5.05
CA HIS A 408 12.24 -17.02 -4.26
C HIS A 408 13.44 -16.08 -4.21
N ARG A 409 13.48 -15.20 -3.20
CA ARG A 409 14.46 -14.10 -3.12
C ARG A 409 15.92 -14.55 -3.21
N GLU A 410 16.28 -15.66 -2.57
CA GLU A 410 17.67 -16.14 -2.61
C GLU A 410 18.02 -16.87 -3.90
N LEU A 411 17.04 -17.52 -4.56
CA LEU A 411 17.27 -18.20 -5.83
C LEU A 411 17.42 -17.20 -6.96
N GLU A 412 16.60 -16.14 -6.97
CA GLU A 412 16.70 -15.04 -7.93
C GLU A 412 18.04 -14.31 -7.85
N ARG A 413 18.54 -14.03 -6.63
CA ARG A 413 19.87 -13.44 -6.44
C ARG A 413 21.01 -14.31 -6.98
N ARG A 414 20.78 -15.61 -7.12
CA ARG A 414 21.75 -16.56 -7.68
C ARG A 414 21.52 -16.80 -9.19
N GLY A 415 20.54 -16.15 -9.80
CA GLY A 415 20.13 -16.39 -11.18
C GLY A 415 19.49 -17.76 -11.43
N LEU A 416 18.96 -18.40 -10.38
CA LEU A 416 18.44 -19.78 -10.42
C LEU A 416 16.90 -19.86 -10.49
N ALA A 417 16.20 -18.73 -10.49
CA ALA A 417 14.74 -18.70 -10.59
C ALA A 417 14.30 -18.29 -12.00
N ALA A 418 13.75 -19.25 -12.75
CA ALA A 418 12.98 -19.01 -13.96
C ALA A 418 11.48 -19.14 -13.65
N VAL A 419 10.73 -18.08 -14.02
CA VAL A 419 9.29 -17.95 -14.30
C VAL A 419 8.35 -19.02 -13.71
N ALA A 420 7.57 -18.64 -12.68
CA ALA A 420 6.36 -19.39 -12.32
C ALA A 420 5.28 -19.23 -13.41
N SER A 421 4.79 -20.37 -13.87
CA SER A 421 3.80 -20.63 -14.92
C SER A 421 2.42 -19.99 -14.67
N GLN A 422 1.81 -19.50 -15.75
CA GLN A 422 0.38 -19.16 -15.81
C GLN A 422 -0.50 -20.41 -15.58
N PRO A 423 -1.68 -20.30 -14.96
CA PRO A 423 -2.68 -21.36 -15.01
C PRO A 423 -3.19 -21.51 -16.45
N GLY A 424 -3.08 -22.73 -16.97
CA GLY A 424 -3.42 -23.08 -18.34
C GLY A 424 -4.90 -22.83 -18.66
N ASP A 425 -5.11 -22.22 -19.81
CA ASP A 425 -6.39 -22.15 -20.51
C ASP A 425 -6.88 -23.57 -20.84
N VAL A 426 -7.84 -24.06 -20.07
CA VAL A 426 -8.59 -25.29 -20.38
C VAL A 426 -10.01 -24.88 -20.75
N GLY A 427 -10.29 -24.87 -22.06
CA GLY A 427 -11.62 -25.15 -22.57
C GLY A 427 -12.04 -24.37 -23.81
N GLY A 428 -11.99 -24.99 -24.99
CA GLY A 428 -12.65 -24.40 -26.15
C GLY A 428 -12.59 -25.11 -27.51
N ARG A 429 -13.16 -26.32 -27.59
CA ARG A 429 -13.80 -26.94 -28.80
C ARG A 429 -12.92 -27.36 -29.99
N GLN A 430 -12.92 -28.67 -30.26
CA GLN A 430 -13.43 -29.26 -31.51
C GLN A 430 -13.54 -30.79 -31.35
N GLY A 431 -14.68 -31.35 -31.76
CA GLY A 431 -15.05 -32.76 -31.66
C GLY A 431 -16.56 -32.90 -31.54
#